data_AF-A0A078S3P2-F1
#
_entry.id   AF-A0A078S3P2-F1
#
_cell.length_a   1.000
_cell.length_b   1.000
_cell.length_c   1.000
_cell.angle_alpha   90.00
_cell.angle_beta   90.00
_cell.angle_gamma   90.00
#
_symmetry.space_group_name_H-M   'P 1'
#
loop_
_entity.id
_entity.type
_entity.pdbx_description
1 polymer ?
#
loop_
_entity_poly.entity_id
_entity_poly.type
_entity_poly.pdbx_seq_one_letter_code
_entity_poly.pdbx_strand_id
1 'polypeptide(L)'
;RALPRSEFKIQYVNPHVMSTRCHMLAMYVVLENHLTSLCDTPKAYEGQPGFEVLRTVPGTWDEIRVPLARMNEHVTVARRSGSDWWVGSLNNGTERDLKLELDFLSEGDYQATIYTDAEDVERNPNNLDRQVRKVTRKDIIELNLAKDGGALLHIRRL
;
A
#
# COMPACT_ATOMS: atom_id res chain seq x y z
N ARG A 1 -6.05 -12.70 -23.04
CA ARG A 1 -6.18 -13.99 -23.78
C ARG A 1 -5.94 -13.70 -25.25
N ALA A 2 -5.22 -14.56 -25.99
CA ALA A 2 -4.96 -14.35 -27.41
C ALA A 2 -6.23 -14.58 -28.26
N LEU A 3 -6.36 -13.88 -29.38
CA LEU A 3 -7.47 -13.99 -30.33
C LEU A 3 -6.92 -14.20 -31.75
N PRO A 4 -7.67 -14.91 -32.64
CA PRO A 4 -7.36 -14.93 -34.06
C PRO A 4 -7.32 -13.52 -34.65
N ARG A 5 -6.47 -13.29 -35.67
CA ARG A 5 -6.28 -11.95 -36.26
C ARG A 5 -7.58 -11.34 -36.81
N SER A 6 -8.52 -12.16 -37.27
CA SER A 6 -9.85 -11.76 -37.75
C SER A 6 -10.79 -11.27 -36.65
N GLU A 7 -10.55 -11.69 -35.40
CA GLU A 7 -11.36 -11.35 -34.23
C GLU A 7 -10.73 -10.25 -33.39
N PHE A 8 -9.43 -9.99 -33.58
CA PHE A 8 -8.73 -8.89 -32.93
C PHE A 8 -9.33 -7.55 -33.35
N LYS A 9 -9.75 -6.76 -32.36
CA LYS A 9 -10.19 -5.38 -32.53
C LYS A 9 -9.39 -4.49 -31.60
N ILE A 10 -8.88 -3.39 -32.12
CA ILE A 10 -8.25 -2.35 -31.29
C ILE A 10 -9.35 -1.75 -30.39
N GLN A 11 -9.08 -1.69 -29.10
CA GLN A 11 -9.95 -1.05 -28.11
C GLN A 11 -9.18 0.07 -27.43
N TYR A 12 -9.77 1.28 -27.40
CA TYR A 12 -9.19 2.46 -26.74
C TYR A 12 -9.84 2.67 -25.36
N VAL A 13 -10.01 1.58 -24.61
CA VAL A 13 -10.48 1.63 -23.23
C VAL A 13 -9.39 1.06 -22.33
N ASN A 14 -9.11 1.76 -21.24
CA ASN A 14 -8.19 1.24 -20.24
C ASN A 14 -8.89 0.10 -19.48
N PRO A 15 -8.21 -1.03 -19.24
CA PRO A 15 -8.74 -2.03 -18.33
C PRO A 15 -8.88 -1.41 -16.93
N HIS A 16 -10.03 -1.61 -16.29
CA HIS A 16 -10.25 -1.19 -14.90
C HIS A 16 -9.90 -2.32 -13.94
N VAL A 17 -9.40 -1.96 -12.77
CA VAL A 17 -9.11 -2.88 -11.67
C VAL A 17 -10.12 -2.64 -10.54
N MET A 18 -10.52 -3.72 -9.85
CA MET A 18 -11.40 -3.64 -8.69
C MET A 18 -10.56 -3.56 -7.41
N SER A 19 -10.07 -2.38 -7.10
CA SER A 19 -9.30 -2.08 -5.89
C SER A 19 -9.12 -0.57 -5.73
N THR A 20 -8.58 -0.13 -4.59
CA THR A 20 -8.23 1.26 -4.34
C THR A 20 -6.78 1.54 -4.72
N ARG A 21 -6.44 2.82 -4.92
CA ARG A 21 -5.06 3.23 -5.13
C ARG A 21 -4.17 2.90 -3.93
N CYS A 22 -4.69 2.97 -2.70
CA CYS A 22 -3.89 2.69 -1.51
C CYS A 22 -3.53 1.21 -1.44
N HIS A 23 -4.49 0.33 -1.75
CA HIS A 23 -4.25 -1.11 -1.89
C HIS A 23 -3.14 -1.40 -2.92
N MET A 24 -3.23 -0.77 -4.10
CA MET A 24 -2.23 -0.93 -5.16
C MET A 24 -0.83 -0.46 -4.73
N LEU A 25 -0.72 0.59 -3.90
CA LEU A 25 0.55 1.02 -3.31
C LEU A 25 1.05 0.03 -2.25
N ALA A 26 0.17 -0.45 -1.38
CA ALA A 26 0.49 -1.40 -0.32
C ALA A 26 1.02 -2.75 -0.88
N MET A 27 0.61 -3.15 -2.09
CA MET A 27 1.12 -4.35 -2.76
C MET A 27 2.65 -4.33 -2.92
N TYR A 28 3.28 -3.16 -3.09
CA TYR A 28 4.75 -3.04 -3.22
C TYR A 28 5.49 -3.45 -1.94
N VAL A 29 4.80 -3.40 -0.79
CA VAL A 29 5.35 -3.82 0.51
C VAL A 29 4.94 -5.25 0.83
N VAL A 30 3.68 -5.60 0.57
CA VAL A 30 3.09 -6.90 0.97
C VAL A 30 3.53 -8.04 0.06
N LEU A 31 3.53 -7.84 -1.26
CA LEU A 31 3.93 -8.86 -2.21
C LEU A 31 5.45 -8.81 -2.39
N GLU A 32 6.13 -9.90 -2.07
CA GLU A 32 7.57 -9.98 -2.29
C GLU A 32 7.90 -10.05 -3.78
N ASN A 33 8.69 -9.08 -4.24
CA ASN A 33 9.22 -9.08 -5.58
C ASN A 33 10.56 -8.33 -5.62
N HIS A 34 11.61 -8.98 -6.15
CA HIS A 34 12.93 -8.37 -6.33
C HIS A 34 13.03 -7.50 -7.59
N LEU A 35 12.09 -7.65 -8.52
CA LEU A 35 11.99 -6.85 -9.74
C LEU A 35 10.58 -6.27 -9.86
N THR A 36 10.33 -5.19 -9.13
CA THR A 36 9.03 -4.56 -9.12
C THR A 36 8.80 -3.74 -10.39
N SER A 37 7.66 -3.96 -11.04
CA SER A 37 7.28 -3.27 -12.27
C SER A 37 6.22 -2.20 -11.98
N LEU A 38 6.37 -1.04 -12.63
CA LEU A 38 5.32 -0.03 -12.73
C LEU A 38 4.47 -0.36 -13.97
N CYS A 39 3.24 -0.82 -13.76
CA CYS A 39 2.42 -1.43 -14.80
C CYS A 39 1.41 -0.48 -15.47
N ASP A 40 1.57 0.84 -15.31
CA ASP A 40 0.72 1.85 -15.95
C ASP A 40 1.53 2.75 -16.90
N THR A 41 0.83 3.57 -17.67
CA THR A 41 1.43 4.59 -18.52
C THR A 41 2.07 5.69 -17.68
N PRO A 42 3.17 6.33 -18.14
CA PRO A 42 3.81 7.44 -17.42
C PRO A 42 2.82 8.55 -17.04
N LYS A 43 1.91 8.89 -17.95
CA LYS A 43 0.87 9.92 -17.74
C LYS A 43 -0.08 9.59 -16.58
N ALA A 44 -0.33 8.32 -16.32
CA ALA A 44 -1.19 7.89 -15.21
C ALA A 44 -0.53 8.10 -13.83
N TYR A 45 0.77 8.40 -13.77
CA TYR A 45 1.47 8.69 -12.52
C TYR A 45 1.64 10.20 -12.26
N GLU A 46 1.59 11.03 -13.30
CA GLU A 46 1.82 12.46 -13.19
C GLU A 46 0.80 13.13 -12.26
N GLY A 47 1.29 13.81 -11.23
CA GLY A 47 0.47 14.53 -10.25
C GLY A 47 -0.37 13.65 -9.33
N GLN A 48 -0.22 12.32 -9.40
CA GLN A 48 -1.04 11.42 -8.60
C GLN A 48 -0.47 11.22 -7.18
N PRO A 49 -1.33 11.14 -6.15
CA PRO A 49 -0.88 10.98 -4.78
C PRO A 49 -0.18 9.63 -4.57
N GLY A 50 0.81 9.59 -3.67
CA GLY A 50 1.54 8.36 -3.36
C GLY A 50 2.57 7.94 -4.41
N PHE A 51 2.80 8.70 -5.48
CA PHE A 51 3.89 8.42 -6.43
C PHE A 51 5.28 8.51 -5.78
N GLU A 52 5.42 9.31 -4.72
CA GLU A 52 6.60 9.34 -3.86
C GLU A 52 6.96 7.98 -3.29
N VAL A 53 5.98 7.15 -2.93
CA VAL A 53 6.19 5.80 -2.40
C VAL A 53 6.88 4.94 -3.46
N LEU A 54 6.40 4.99 -4.69
CA LEU A 54 6.94 4.21 -5.82
C LEU A 54 8.38 4.61 -6.16
N ARG A 55 8.79 5.84 -5.84
CA ARG A 55 10.16 6.33 -6.03
C ARG A 55 11.12 5.88 -4.92
N THR A 56 10.61 5.54 -3.74
CA THR A 56 11.44 5.34 -2.55
C THR A 56 11.34 3.93 -1.94
N VAL A 57 10.31 3.16 -2.29
CA VAL A 57 10.15 1.80 -1.79
C VAL A 57 11.32 0.92 -2.27
N PRO A 58 12.01 0.20 -1.37
CA PRO A 58 13.15 -0.62 -1.73
C PRO A 58 12.72 -1.94 -2.38
N GLY A 59 13.60 -2.54 -3.19
CA GLY A 59 13.39 -3.87 -3.79
C GLY A 59 13.89 -5.05 -2.93
N THR A 60 14.58 -4.76 -1.83
CA THR A 60 15.16 -5.76 -0.91
C THR A 60 14.99 -5.31 0.53
N TRP A 61 14.88 -6.29 1.42
CA TRP A 61 14.49 -6.09 2.81
C TRP A 61 15.43 -6.84 3.75
N ASP A 62 15.79 -6.20 4.87
CA ASP A 62 16.62 -6.80 5.92
C ASP A 62 15.80 -7.65 6.87
N GLU A 63 14.52 -7.31 7.04
CA GLU A 63 13.64 -7.93 8.02
C GLU A 63 12.18 -7.87 7.55
N ILE A 64 11.41 -8.91 7.87
CA ILE A 64 9.99 -9.02 7.55
C ILE A 64 9.23 -9.43 8.82
N ARG A 65 8.12 -8.74 9.09
CA ARG A 65 7.16 -9.02 10.17
C ARG A 65 5.75 -9.01 9.60
N VAL A 66 4.87 -9.85 10.13
CA VAL A 66 3.46 -9.94 9.72
C VAL A 66 2.58 -9.70 10.96
N PRO A 67 2.40 -8.44 11.39
CA PRO A 67 1.73 -8.13 12.65
C PRO A 67 0.23 -8.47 12.66
N LEU A 68 -0.44 -8.42 11.50
CA LEU A 68 -1.88 -8.67 11.40
C LEU A 68 -2.16 -9.50 10.16
N ALA A 69 -2.73 -10.69 10.30
CA ALA A 69 -3.13 -11.49 9.16
C ALA A 69 -4.31 -12.40 9.48
N ARG A 70 -5.25 -12.47 8.55
CA ARG A 70 -6.32 -13.46 8.56
C ARG A 70 -6.58 -13.92 7.14
N MET A 71 -6.52 -15.24 6.96
CA MET A 71 -6.66 -15.86 5.64
C MET A 71 -7.95 -15.42 4.95
N ASN A 72 -7.86 -15.09 3.66
CA ASN A 72 -8.96 -14.57 2.83
C ASN A 72 -9.60 -13.27 3.30
N GLU A 73 -9.04 -12.58 4.30
CA GLU A 73 -9.62 -11.36 4.85
C GLU A 73 -8.69 -10.16 4.70
N HIS A 74 -7.53 -10.20 5.36
CA HIS A 74 -6.58 -9.11 5.30
C HIS A 74 -5.17 -9.59 5.66
N VAL A 75 -4.17 -8.81 5.25
CA VAL A 75 -2.78 -9.02 5.66
C VAL A 75 -2.09 -7.67 5.80
N THR A 76 -1.34 -7.51 6.89
CA THR A 76 -0.45 -6.38 7.12
C THR A 76 0.97 -6.92 7.25
N VAL A 77 1.87 -6.45 6.41
CA VAL A 77 3.28 -6.82 6.40
C VAL A 77 4.10 -5.58 6.68
N ALA A 78 5.01 -5.67 7.65
CA ALA A 78 6.01 -4.66 7.95
C ALA A 78 7.38 -5.18 7.52
N ARG A 79 8.09 -4.42 6.70
CA ARG A 79 9.44 -4.76 6.20
C ARG A 79 10.43 -3.66 6.52
N ARG A 80 11.64 -4.03 6.91
CA ARG A 80 12.72 -3.08 7.19
C ARG A 80 13.74 -3.07 6.06
N SER A 81 14.23 -1.88 5.72
CA SER A 81 15.40 -1.69 4.86
C SER A 81 16.26 -0.58 5.45
N GLY A 82 17.46 -0.92 5.92
CA GLY A 82 18.28 -0.05 6.75
C GLY A 82 17.56 0.31 8.06
N SER A 83 17.37 1.60 8.29
CA SER A 83 16.64 2.15 9.45
C SER A 83 15.14 2.27 9.24
N ASP A 84 14.67 2.14 8.01
CA ASP A 84 13.33 2.52 7.61
C ASP A 84 12.42 1.31 7.61
N TRP A 85 11.21 1.49 8.13
CA TRP A 85 10.15 0.49 8.06
C TRP A 85 9.10 0.91 7.04
N TRP A 86 8.72 -0.05 6.21
CA TRP A 86 7.62 0.04 5.27
C TRP A 86 6.54 -0.92 5.72
N VAL A 87 5.32 -0.43 5.89
CA VAL A 87 4.19 -1.28 6.27
C VAL A 87 3.13 -1.18 5.17
N GLY A 88 2.64 -2.32 4.69
CA GLY A 88 1.53 -2.38 3.76
C GLY A 88 0.41 -3.24 4.32
N SER A 89 -0.83 -2.83 4.14
CA SER A 89 -2.02 -3.57 4.49
C SER A 89 -2.91 -3.76 3.27
N LEU A 90 -3.33 -4.99 3.00
CA LEU A 90 -4.28 -5.35 1.94
C LEU A 90 -5.55 -5.90 2.59
N ASN A 91 -6.70 -5.45 2.10
CA ASN A 91 -8.02 -5.87 2.54
C ASN A 91 -8.79 -6.59 1.43
N ASN A 92 -9.75 -7.42 1.81
CA ASN A 92 -10.73 -7.98 0.89
C ASN A 92 -11.98 -7.07 0.77
N GLY A 93 -13.04 -7.55 0.13
CA GLY A 93 -14.30 -6.81 -0.07
C GLY A 93 -15.17 -6.53 1.18
N THR A 94 -14.62 -6.55 2.39
CA THR A 94 -15.31 -6.14 3.63
C THR A 94 -14.53 -5.04 4.31
N GLU A 95 -15.18 -3.93 4.67
CA GLU A 95 -14.53 -2.83 5.43
C GLU A 95 -14.00 -3.33 6.77
N ARG A 96 -12.83 -2.84 7.17
CA ARG A 96 -12.17 -3.25 8.41
C ARG A 96 -11.40 -2.12 9.07
N ASP A 97 -11.54 -2.04 10.39
CA ASP A 97 -10.66 -1.24 11.23
C ASP A 97 -9.67 -2.16 11.92
N LEU A 98 -8.38 -1.99 11.62
CA LEU A 98 -7.31 -2.78 12.21
C LEU A 98 -6.49 -1.93 13.18
N LYS A 99 -6.00 -2.55 14.26
CA LYS A 99 -5.09 -1.91 15.22
C LYS A 99 -3.68 -2.45 15.03
N LEU A 100 -2.81 -1.65 14.41
CA LEU A 100 -1.42 -1.98 14.18
C LEU A 100 -0.57 -1.50 15.37
N GLU A 101 -0.09 -2.44 16.18
CA GLU A 101 0.94 -2.17 17.17
C GLU A 101 2.30 -2.00 16.49
N LEU A 102 3.07 -0.98 16.91
CA LEU A 102 4.39 -0.68 16.36
C LEU A 102 5.53 -1.35 17.16
N ASP A 103 5.25 -2.45 17.84
CA ASP A 103 6.16 -3.12 18.76
C ASP A 103 7.42 -3.70 18.10
N PHE A 104 7.38 -3.89 16.78
CA PHE A 104 8.50 -4.27 15.91
C PHE A 104 9.55 -3.16 15.75
N LEU A 105 9.21 -1.92 16.08
CA LEU A 105 10.20 -0.83 16.09
C LEU A 105 11.15 -1.00 17.29
N SER A 106 12.43 -0.71 17.04
CA SER A 106 13.40 -0.55 18.13
C SER A 106 13.09 0.72 18.95
N GLU A 107 13.64 0.84 20.16
CA GLU A 107 13.45 2.06 20.96
C GLU A 107 13.97 3.31 20.25
N GLY A 108 13.22 4.41 20.39
CA GLY A 108 13.50 5.70 19.77
C GLY A 108 12.24 6.38 19.26
N ASP A 109 12.44 7.58 18.71
CA ASP A 109 11.41 8.36 18.03
C ASP A 109 11.48 8.13 16.51
N TYR A 110 10.31 8.09 15.89
CA TYR A 110 10.17 7.90 14.46
C TYR A 110 9.16 8.91 13.90
N GLN A 111 9.25 9.16 12.61
CA GLN A 111 8.23 9.85 11.83
C GLN A 111 7.55 8.84 10.91
N ALA A 112 6.25 8.62 11.13
CA ALA A 112 5.40 7.84 10.25
C ALA A 112 4.72 8.76 9.23
N THR A 113 4.91 8.47 7.94
CA THR A 113 4.04 8.95 6.86
C THR A 113 3.05 7.85 6.55
N ILE A 114 1.76 8.13 6.69
CA ILE A 114 0.66 7.17 6.63
C ILE A 114 -0.22 7.54 5.45
N TYR A 115 -0.47 6.58 4.57
CA TYR A 115 -1.40 6.66 3.44
C TYR A 115 -2.55 5.70 3.70
N THR A 116 -3.77 6.19 3.56
CA THR A 116 -5.01 5.40 3.68
C THR A 116 -5.93 5.68 2.51
N ASP A 117 -6.91 4.80 2.33
CA ASP A 117 -8.07 5.11 1.50
C ASP A 117 -8.72 6.41 1.99
N ALA A 118 -9.15 7.26 1.06
CA ALA A 118 -9.85 8.50 1.39
C ALA A 118 -11.31 8.22 1.78
N GLU A 119 -11.95 9.14 2.50
CA GLU A 119 -13.36 9.01 2.89
C GLU A 119 -14.30 8.83 1.69
N ASP A 120 -13.97 9.41 0.53
CA ASP A 120 -14.77 9.33 -0.70
C ASP A 120 -14.44 8.12 -1.60
N VAL A 121 -13.75 7.09 -1.08
CA VAL A 121 -13.24 5.92 -1.82
C VAL A 121 -14.29 5.21 -2.68
N GLU A 122 -15.54 5.09 -2.22
CA GLU A 122 -16.64 4.47 -2.98
C GLU A 122 -16.99 5.26 -4.25
N ARG A 123 -16.77 6.58 -4.24
CA ARG A 123 -16.96 7.47 -5.40
C ARG A 123 -15.69 7.61 -6.22
N ASN A 124 -14.53 7.70 -5.56
CA ASN A 124 -13.25 7.88 -6.20
C ASN A 124 -12.16 7.03 -5.51
N PRO A 125 -11.96 5.78 -5.95
CA PRO A 125 -10.98 4.87 -5.34
C PRO A 125 -9.52 5.28 -5.59
N ASN A 126 -9.29 6.35 -6.35
CA ASN A 126 -7.95 6.87 -6.63
C ASN A 126 -7.49 7.94 -5.63
N ASN A 127 -8.39 8.48 -4.81
CA ASN A 127 -8.03 9.43 -3.78
C ASN A 127 -7.35 8.72 -2.60
N LEU A 128 -6.42 9.44 -1.96
CA LEU A 128 -5.66 8.98 -0.80
C LEU A 128 -5.62 10.08 0.23
N ASP A 129 -5.77 9.69 1.50
CA ASP A 129 -5.42 10.55 2.61
C ASP A 129 -3.96 10.34 3.00
N ARG A 130 -3.27 11.43 3.33
CA ARG A 130 -1.86 11.40 3.75
C ARG A 130 -1.69 12.12 5.08
N GLN A 131 -1.24 11.39 6.09
CA GLN A 131 -0.92 11.93 7.40
C GLN A 131 0.58 11.76 7.70
N VAL A 132 1.16 12.73 8.41
CA VAL A 132 2.51 12.62 8.96
C VAL A 132 2.43 12.84 10.46
N ARG A 133 2.98 11.92 11.26
CA ARG A 133 3.02 12.06 12.71
C ARG A 133 4.26 11.42 13.32
N LYS A 134 4.66 11.91 14.50
CA LYS A 134 5.70 11.24 15.30
C LYS A 134 5.10 10.03 16.00
N VAL A 135 5.86 8.94 16.05
CA VAL A 135 5.47 7.68 16.70
C VAL A 135 6.68 7.04 17.39
N THR A 136 6.38 6.14 18.30
CA THR A 136 7.30 5.27 19.03
C THR A 136 6.80 3.84 18.94
N ARG A 137 7.62 2.88 19.40
CA ARG A 137 7.22 1.47 19.45
C ARG A 137 6.01 1.16 20.34
N LYS A 138 5.57 2.10 21.17
CA LYS A 138 4.43 1.95 22.09
C LYS A 138 3.11 2.40 21.47
N ASP A 139 3.16 3.06 20.31
CA ASP A 139 1.97 3.60 19.67
C ASP A 139 1.21 2.52 18.89
N ILE A 140 -0.09 2.76 18.77
CA ILE A 140 -1.01 1.98 17.94
C ILE A 140 -1.48 2.86 16.80
N ILE A 141 -1.49 2.32 15.58
CA ILE A 141 -2.06 2.97 14.40
C ILE A 141 -3.36 2.26 14.04
N GLU A 142 -4.45 3.03 14.01
CA GLU A 142 -5.72 2.55 13.46
C GLU A 142 -5.65 2.63 11.93
N LEU A 143 -5.88 1.49 11.28
CA LEU A 143 -5.92 1.35 9.83
C LEU A 143 -7.37 1.10 9.43
N ASN A 144 -8.04 2.14 8.93
CA ASN A 144 -9.40 2.05 8.42
C ASN A 144 -9.30 1.67 6.94
N LEU A 145 -9.64 0.42 6.62
CA LEU A 145 -9.50 -0.16 5.29
C LEU A 145 -10.86 -0.22 4.61
N ALA A 146 -10.98 0.42 3.45
CA ALA A 146 -12.16 0.30 2.60
C ALA A 146 -12.31 -1.13 2.05
N LYS A 147 -13.46 -1.45 1.43
CA LYS A 147 -13.62 -2.68 0.66
C LYS A 147 -12.58 -2.71 -0.48
N ASP A 148 -11.87 -3.83 -0.61
CA ASP A 148 -10.79 -4.01 -1.59
C ASP A 148 -9.69 -2.91 -1.48
N GLY A 149 -9.61 -2.30 -0.30
CA GLY A 149 -8.76 -1.17 0.04
C GLY A 149 -7.48 -1.57 0.75
N GLY A 150 -6.76 -0.57 1.28
CA GLY A 150 -5.47 -0.79 1.90
C GLY A 150 -4.90 0.42 2.62
N ALA A 151 -3.74 0.20 3.24
CA ALA A 151 -2.97 1.24 3.92
C ALA A 151 -1.47 1.04 3.65
N LEU A 152 -0.73 2.13 3.58
CA LEU A 152 0.73 2.09 3.47
C LEU A 152 1.38 3.08 4.43
N LEU A 153 2.42 2.64 5.12
CA LEU A 153 3.21 3.49 6.01
C LEU A 153 4.69 3.45 5.63
N HIS A 154 5.32 4.61 5.67
CA HIS A 154 6.77 4.77 5.66
C HIS A 154 7.20 5.39 6.98
N ILE A 155 7.88 4.62 7.80
CA ILE A 155 8.29 4.98 9.16
C ILE A 155 9.81 5.12 9.17
N ARG A 156 10.28 6.33 9.49
CA ARG A 156 11.70 6.69 9.50
C ARG A 156 12.16 7.05 10.90
N ARG A 157 13.35 6.61 11.29
CA ARG A 157 13.95 7.03 12.56
C ARG A 157 14.25 8.54 12.52
N LEU A 158 14.00 9.22 13.64
CA LEU A 158 14.35 10.63 13.84
C LEU A 158 15.74 10.80 14.47
#